data_AF-F0J9Q1-F1
#
_entry.id   AF-F0J9Q1-F1
#
_cell.length_a   1.000
_cell.length_b   1.000
_cell.length_c   1.000
_cell.angle_alpha   90.00
_cell.angle_beta   90.00
_cell.angle_gamma   90.00
#
_symmetry.space_group_name_H-M   'P 1'
#
loop_
_entity.id
_entity.type
_entity.pdbx_description
1 polymer ?
#
loop_
_entity_poly.entity_id
_entity_poly.type
_entity_poly.pdbx_seq_one_letter_code
_entity_poly.pdbx_strand_id
1 'polypeptide(L)'
;ADIPWELKCPNVIGVKLTGKMSGWTSAKDVILKVAGILTVKGGTGAIVEYFGPGVESISCTGMGTICNMGAEIGATTSVFPYNSRMRDYLVATNRKEI
;
A
#
# COMPACT_ATOMS: atom_id res chain seq x y z
N ALA A 1 23.51 -17.01 -6.06
CA ALA A 1 24.77 -16.63 -5.40
C ALA A 1 24.68 -16.74 -3.87
N ASP A 2 23.48 -16.86 -3.26
CA ASP A 2 23.30 -16.95 -1.80
C ASP A 2 24.00 -15.81 -1.03
N ILE A 3 24.13 -14.67 -1.71
CA ILE A 3 24.69 -13.44 -1.14
C ILE A 3 23.53 -12.57 -0.66
N PRO A 4 23.66 -11.93 0.52
CA PRO A 4 22.68 -10.96 0.99
C PRO A 4 22.48 -9.83 0.00
N TRP A 5 21.23 -9.36 -0.12
CA TRP A 5 20.91 -8.15 -0.88
C TRP A 5 20.96 -6.93 0.04
N GLU A 6 21.74 -5.92 -0.35
CA GLU A 6 21.88 -4.69 0.43
C GLU A 6 20.71 -3.73 0.17
N LEU A 7 20.18 -3.14 1.24
CA LEU A 7 19.17 -2.10 1.20
C LEU A 7 19.55 -0.97 2.16
N LYS A 8 19.63 0.26 1.66
CA LYS A 8 19.76 1.44 2.52
C LYS A 8 18.55 1.52 3.44
N CYS A 9 18.77 1.63 4.75
CA CYS A 9 17.68 1.74 5.74
C CYS A 9 16.72 2.89 5.34
N PRO A 10 15.45 2.59 5.02
CA PRO A 10 14.51 3.58 4.54
C PRO A 10 13.88 4.33 5.70
N ASN A 11 13.50 5.59 5.45
CA ASN A 11 12.54 6.28 6.32
C ASN A 11 11.14 5.66 6.15
N VAL A 12 10.20 5.99 7.06
CA VAL A 12 8.80 5.56 6.95
C VAL A 12 7.88 6.77 6.85
N ILE A 13 7.08 6.83 5.79
CA ILE A 13 6.01 7.82 5.62
C ILE A 13 4.69 7.13 5.95
N GLY A 14 4.04 7.55 7.03
CA GLY A 14 2.76 7.01 7.43
C GLY A 14 1.59 7.71 6.74
N VAL A 15 0.76 6.94 6.02
CA VAL A 15 -0.50 7.42 5.45
C VAL A 15 -1.67 6.85 6.25
N LYS A 16 -2.31 7.71 7.06
CA LYS A 16 -3.46 7.34 7.88
C LYS A 16 -4.76 7.38 7.08
N LEU A 17 -5.31 6.22 6.76
CA LEU A 17 -6.60 6.07 6.10
C LEU A 17 -7.74 6.08 7.13
N THR A 18 -8.75 6.90 6.87
CA THR A 18 -9.96 7.02 7.70
C THR A 18 -11.20 7.06 6.82
N GLY A 19 -12.35 6.70 7.41
CA GLY A 19 -13.60 6.59 6.66
C GLY A 19 -13.63 5.37 5.72
N LYS A 20 -14.44 5.47 4.67
CA LYS A 20 -14.61 4.43 3.64
C LYS A 20 -14.85 5.07 2.28
N MET A 21 -14.42 4.41 1.21
CA MET A 21 -14.74 4.83 -0.16
C MET A 21 -16.25 4.68 -0.44
N SER A 22 -16.81 5.54 -1.28
CA SER A 22 -18.24 5.56 -1.61
C SER A 22 -18.50 5.98 -3.04
N GLY A 23 -19.62 5.53 -3.62
CA GLY A 23 -20.02 5.91 -4.98
C GLY A 23 -19.00 5.42 -6.02
N TRP A 24 -18.46 6.36 -6.80
CA TRP A 24 -17.49 6.08 -7.86
C TRP A 24 -16.03 6.05 -7.40
N THR A 25 -15.76 6.32 -6.13
CA THR A 25 -14.40 6.32 -5.58
C THR A 25 -13.84 4.91 -5.49
N SER A 26 -12.59 4.75 -5.90
CA SER A 26 -11.83 3.50 -5.95
C SER A 26 -10.48 3.62 -5.23
N ALA A 27 -9.79 2.49 -5.05
CA ALA A 27 -8.44 2.47 -4.49
C ALA A 27 -7.44 3.31 -5.31
N LYS A 28 -7.68 3.46 -6.62
CA LYS A 28 -6.87 4.31 -7.50
C LYS A 28 -6.91 5.78 -7.07
N ASP A 29 -8.06 6.26 -6.61
CA ASP A 29 -8.21 7.66 -6.18
C ASP A 29 -7.40 7.97 -4.93
N VAL A 30 -7.20 6.98 -4.03
CA VAL A 30 -6.34 7.12 -2.86
C VAL A 30 -4.91 7.42 -3.29
N ILE A 31 -4.34 6.59 -4.18
CA ILE A 31 -2.95 6.80 -4.62
C ILE A 31 -2.79 8.02 -5.51
N LEU A 32 -3.79 8.39 -6.33
CA LEU A 32 -3.77 9.65 -7.07
C LEU A 32 -3.73 10.85 -6.12
N LYS A 33 -4.48 10.81 -5.01
CA LYS A 33 -4.44 11.87 -3.99
C LYS A 33 -3.09 11.91 -3.26
N VAL A 34 -2.56 10.75 -2.86
CA VAL A 34 -1.25 10.65 -2.20
C VAL A 34 -0.14 11.16 -3.12
N ALA A 35 -0.17 10.79 -4.41
CA ALA A 35 0.78 11.29 -5.40
C ALA A 35 0.67 12.80 -5.62
N GLY A 36 -0.54 13.37 -5.57
CA GLY A 36 -0.72 14.82 -5.59
C GLY A 36 -0.13 15.53 -4.36
N ILE A 37 -0.09 14.88 -3.19
CA ILE A 37 0.46 15.44 -1.95
C ILE A 37 1.99 15.32 -1.92
N LEU A 38 2.52 14.13 -2.22
CA LEU A 38 3.95 13.84 -2.11
C LEU A 38 4.73 14.25 -3.37
N THR A 39 4.06 14.37 -4.52
CA THR A 39 4.67 14.56 -5.84
C THR A 39 5.63 13.42 -6.21
N VAL A 40 6.25 13.50 -7.40
CA VAL A 40 7.09 12.43 -7.97
C VAL A 40 8.38 12.14 -7.19
N LYS A 41 8.80 13.02 -6.27
CA LYS A 41 10.03 12.83 -5.47
C LYS A 41 9.79 12.69 -3.97
N GLY A 42 8.58 12.88 -3.48
CA GLY A 42 8.31 12.96 -2.03
C GLY A 42 8.51 11.65 -1.27
N GLY A 43 8.51 10.50 -1.95
CA GLY A 43 8.79 9.19 -1.35
C GLY A 43 10.25 8.74 -1.40
N THR A 44 11.16 9.54 -1.99
CA THR A 44 12.55 9.10 -2.24
C THR A 44 13.25 8.68 -0.95
N GLY A 45 13.71 7.41 -0.90
CA GLY A 45 14.40 6.86 0.26
C GLY A 45 13.49 6.49 1.44
N ALA A 46 12.18 6.37 1.21
CA ALA A 46 11.21 5.97 2.21
C ALA A 46 10.32 4.81 1.75
N ILE A 47 9.77 4.10 2.72
CA ILE A 47 8.64 3.19 2.55
C ILE A 47 7.37 3.95 2.93
N VAL A 48 6.32 3.80 2.12
CA VAL A 48 4.98 4.33 2.46
C VAL A 48 4.19 3.24 3.17
N GLU A 49 3.91 3.46 4.45
CA GLU A 49 3.12 2.54 5.27
C GLU A 49 1.71 3.08 5.44
N TYR A 50 0.71 2.29 5.03
CA TYR A 50 -0.70 2.64 5.16
C TYR A 50 -1.27 2.06 6.45
N PHE A 51 -1.92 2.90 7.25
CA PHE A 51 -2.47 2.48 8.55
C PHE A 51 -3.80 3.19 8.87
N GLY A 52 -4.44 2.78 9.96
CA GLY A 52 -5.69 3.37 10.44
C GLY A 52 -6.95 2.62 10.01
N PRO A 53 -8.13 3.03 10.53
CA PRO A 53 -9.36 2.25 10.40
C PRO A 53 -9.87 2.13 8.95
N GLY A 54 -9.48 3.04 8.07
CA GLY A 54 -9.88 2.99 6.66
C GLY A 54 -9.26 1.84 5.87
N VAL A 55 -8.16 1.24 6.37
CA VAL A 55 -7.49 0.09 5.73
C VAL A 55 -8.44 -1.09 5.53
N GLU A 56 -9.31 -1.37 6.51
CA GLU A 56 -10.29 -2.46 6.46
C GLU A 56 -11.38 -2.28 5.39
N SER A 57 -11.52 -1.06 4.86
CA SER A 57 -12.48 -0.73 3.80
C SER A 57 -11.94 -1.02 2.39
N ILE A 58 -10.65 -1.32 2.25
CA ILE A 58 -10.00 -1.53 0.94
C ILE A 58 -9.76 -3.02 0.71
N SER A 59 -10.18 -3.54 -0.45
CA SER A 59 -9.90 -4.92 -0.86
C SER A 59 -8.38 -5.18 -1.02
N CYS A 60 -7.94 -6.43 -0.85
CA CYS A 60 -6.53 -6.81 -1.04
C CYS A 60 -5.95 -6.38 -2.41
N THR A 61 -6.71 -6.54 -3.50
CA THR A 61 -6.28 -6.12 -4.85
C THR A 61 -6.26 -4.60 -5.01
N GLY A 62 -7.18 -3.89 -4.34
CA GLY A 62 -7.15 -2.43 -4.23
C GLY A 62 -5.93 -1.90 -3.48
N MET A 63 -5.53 -2.56 -2.38
CA MET A 63 -4.27 -2.25 -1.69
C MET A 63 -3.07 -2.46 -2.63
N GLY A 64 -3.07 -3.55 -3.40
CA GLY A 64 -2.07 -3.79 -4.44
C GLY A 64 -2.01 -2.68 -5.50
N THR A 65 -3.16 -2.12 -5.89
CA THR A 65 -3.23 -0.97 -6.82
C THR A 65 -2.56 0.27 -6.22
N ILE A 66 -2.81 0.55 -4.95
CA ILE A 66 -2.21 1.68 -4.23
C ILE A 66 -0.69 1.49 -4.11
N CYS A 67 -0.24 0.30 -3.71
CA CYS A 67 1.18 0.00 -3.59
C CYS A 67 1.91 0.04 -4.93
N ASN A 68 1.29 -0.50 -5.99
CA ASN A 68 1.87 -0.50 -7.33
C ASN A 68 2.20 0.92 -7.80
N MET A 69 1.25 1.84 -7.62
CA MET A 69 1.44 3.22 -8.06
C MET A 69 2.17 4.11 -7.01
N GLY A 70 2.70 3.49 -5.95
CA GLY A 70 3.64 4.12 -5.02
C GLY A 70 5.05 4.26 -5.61
N ALA A 71 5.35 3.57 -6.72
CA ALA A 71 6.61 3.72 -7.44
C ALA A 71 6.75 5.13 -8.06
N GLU A 72 5.65 5.72 -8.50
CA GLU A 72 5.58 7.02 -9.19
C GLU A 72 5.89 8.21 -8.28
N ILE A 73 5.85 8.02 -6.95
CA ILE A 73 6.27 9.03 -5.96
C ILE A 73 7.71 8.83 -5.47
N GLY A 74 8.43 7.84 -6.03
CA GLY A 74 9.82 7.52 -5.68
C GLY A 74 9.99 6.71 -4.40
N ALA A 75 8.92 6.10 -3.87
CA ALA A 75 9.01 5.25 -2.69
C ALA A 75 9.82 3.97 -2.99
N THR A 76 10.64 3.53 -2.04
CA THR A 76 11.34 2.24 -2.13
C THR A 76 10.35 1.08 -2.25
N THR A 77 9.27 1.15 -1.47
CA THR A 77 8.09 0.29 -1.61
C THR A 77 6.92 0.90 -0.84
N SER A 78 5.77 0.25 -0.91
CA SER A 78 4.56 0.59 -0.17
C SER A 78 3.98 -0.67 0.46
N VAL A 79 3.46 -0.57 1.68
CA VAL A 79 2.95 -1.73 2.41
C VAL A 79 1.67 -1.41 3.19
N PHE A 80 0.80 -2.41 3.25
CA PHE A 80 -0.36 -2.46 4.14
C PHE A 80 -0.13 -3.55 5.19
N PRO A 81 -0.59 -3.36 6.43
CA PRO A 81 -0.57 -4.42 7.43
C PRO A 81 -1.49 -5.57 7.02
N TYR A 82 -1.16 -6.79 7.45
CA TYR A 82 -2.03 -7.95 7.26
C TYR A 82 -3.40 -7.70 7.87
N ASN A 83 -4.46 -8.03 7.14
CA ASN A 83 -5.83 -7.93 7.63
C ASN A 83 -6.77 -8.98 7.02
N SER A 84 -8.04 -8.93 7.42
CA SER A 84 -9.04 -9.91 6.98
C SER A 84 -9.26 -9.87 5.47
N ARG A 85 -9.09 -8.72 4.81
CA ARG A 85 -9.24 -8.59 3.35
C ARG A 85 -8.16 -9.36 2.60
N MET A 86 -6.94 -9.39 3.13
CA MET A 86 -5.85 -10.21 2.60
C MET A 86 -6.12 -11.70 2.85
N ARG A 87 -6.65 -12.07 4.03
CA ARG A 87 -7.07 -13.43 4.31
C ARG A 87 -8.16 -13.91 3.35
N ASP A 88 -9.20 -13.11 3.14
CA ASP A 88 -10.29 -13.43 2.21
C ASP A 88 -9.74 -13.66 0.79
N TYR A 89 -8.76 -12.86 0.38
CA TYR A 89 -8.07 -13.04 -0.89
C TYR A 89 -7.25 -14.33 -0.96
N LEU A 90 -6.50 -14.69 0.10
CA LEU A 90 -5.77 -15.96 0.18
C LEU A 90 -6.73 -17.15 0.05
N VAL A 91 -7.85 -17.13 0.77
CA VAL A 91 -8.88 -18.17 0.66
C VAL A 91 -9.46 -18.25 -0.75
N ALA A 92 -9.83 -17.11 -1.34
CA ALA A 92 -10.38 -17.05 -2.71
C ALA A 92 -9.39 -17.50 -3.80
N THR A 93 -8.10 -17.56 -3.47
CA THR A 93 -7.03 -17.97 -4.38
C THR A 93 -6.38 -19.30 -3.96
N ASN A 94 -7.12 -20.14 -3.23
CA ASN A 94 -6.73 -21.50 -2.82
C ASN A 94 -5.46 -21.58 -1.96
N ARG A 95 -5.27 -20.62 -1.05
CA ARG A 95 -4.12 -20.53 -0.12
C ARG A 95 -4.58 -20.36 1.32
N LYS A 96 -5.62 -21.08 1.73
CA LYS A 96 -6.30 -20.93 3.04
C LYS A 96 -5.42 -21.34 4.23
N GLU A 97 -4.43 -22.19 3.99
CA GLU A 97 -3.49 -22.73 4.95
C GLU A 97 -2.37 -21.77 5.37
N ILE A 98 -2.21 -20.66 4.63
CA ILE A 98 -1.32 -19.53 4.95
C ILE A 98 -2.05 -18.56 5.88
#